data_AF-A0A0F9KI43-F1
#
_entry.id   AF-A0A0F9KI43-F1
#
_cell.length_a   1.000
_cell.length_b   1.000
_cell.length_c   1.000
_cell.angle_alpha   90.00
_cell.angle_beta   90.00
_cell.angle_gamma   90.00
#
_symmetry.space_group_name_H-M   'P 1'
#
loop_
_entity.id
_entity.type
_entity.pdbx_description
1 polymer ?
#
loop_
_entity_poly.entity_id
_entity_poly.type
_entity_poly.pdbx_seq_one_letter_code
_entity_poly.pdbx_strand_id
1 'polypeptide(L)'
;MKNQTTRLKKFMEKDNKNGELPKKIKVEDEEGLTVSYDKEELDDRFPHLIKELSEKTKSLRINAIDNENQQNNKEELQDSSKLYPTELYNPTAIDFIRRCTKKEEATIILDYLLKRDEITQEDYSKTKNIISQEGGLKRFIDESGGLKRPGYYMRKYYKRDIKNQKINTKKD
;
A
#
# COMPACT_ATOMS: atom_id res chain seq x y z
N MET A 1 48.31 -14.97 -15.45
CA MET A 1 47.01 -14.89 -14.75
C MET A 1 47.13 -13.98 -13.50
N LYS A 2 47.21 -12.65 -13.67
CA LYS A 2 47.38 -11.69 -12.54
C LYS A 2 46.53 -10.41 -12.69
N ASN A 3 45.33 -10.49 -13.28
CA ASN A 3 44.58 -9.27 -13.67
C ASN A 3 43.21 -9.09 -13.01
N GLN A 4 42.72 -10.04 -12.19
CA GLN A 4 41.43 -9.88 -11.49
C GLN A 4 41.60 -9.29 -10.07
N THR A 5 42.66 -9.68 -9.35
CA THR A 5 42.90 -9.21 -7.97
C THR A 5 43.24 -7.72 -7.89
N THR A 6 43.89 -7.17 -8.91
CA THR A 6 44.25 -5.74 -9.01
C THR A 6 43.03 -4.86 -9.30
N ARG A 7 42.03 -5.39 -10.02
CA ARG A 7 40.78 -4.67 -10.32
C ARG A 7 39.87 -4.62 -9.09
N LEU A 8 39.73 -5.73 -8.38
CA LEU A 8 39.00 -5.79 -7.11
C LEU A 8 39.64 -4.92 -6.02
N LYS A 9 40.97 -4.89 -5.90
CA LYS A 9 41.64 -3.96 -4.96
C LYS A 9 41.44 -2.48 -5.31
N LYS A 10 41.41 -2.13 -6.59
CA LYS A 10 41.12 -0.75 -7.05
C LYS A 10 39.65 -0.34 -6.83
N PHE A 11 38.72 -1.30 -6.84
CA PHE A 11 37.33 -1.08 -6.45
C PHE A 11 37.20 -0.94 -4.92
N MET A 12 37.83 -1.84 -4.15
CA MET A 12 37.75 -1.82 -2.68
C MET A 12 38.54 -0.68 -2.00
N GLU A 13 39.57 -0.11 -2.65
CA GLU A 13 40.28 1.08 -2.14
C GLU A 13 39.53 2.40 -2.39
N LYS A 14 38.55 2.42 -3.30
CA LYS A 14 37.75 3.62 -3.58
C LYS A 14 36.57 3.81 -2.63
N ASP A 15 36.10 2.73 -1.99
CA ASP A 15 34.93 2.75 -1.12
C ASP A 15 35.27 3.02 0.36
N ASN A 16 36.54 3.28 0.69
CA ASN A 16 37.03 3.40 2.07
C ASN A 16 37.58 4.79 2.45
N LYS A 17 37.07 5.86 1.82
CA LYS A 17 37.21 7.22 2.33
C LYS A 17 35.84 7.90 2.39
N ASN A 18 35.26 7.78 3.58
CA ASN A 18 34.25 8.64 4.15
C ASN A 18 32.87 8.60 3.49
N GLY A 19 31.96 7.89 4.17
CA GLY A 19 30.54 8.12 4.04
C GLY A 19 30.20 9.56 4.40
N GLU A 20 29.89 10.35 3.39
CA GLU A 20 28.97 11.46 3.50
C GLU A 20 28.00 11.30 2.33
N LEU A 21 26.71 11.17 2.64
CA LEU A 21 25.64 11.38 1.65
C LEU A 21 25.92 12.72 0.95
N PRO A 22 25.82 12.80 -0.38
CA PRO A 22 26.13 14.03 -1.09
C PRO A 22 25.36 15.21 -0.49
N LYS A 23 26.13 16.27 -0.24
CA LYS A 23 25.77 17.51 0.44
C LYS A 23 24.43 18.05 -0.05
N LYS A 24 23.54 18.34 0.92
CA LYS A 24 22.29 19.12 0.84
C LYS A 24 21.57 19.04 -0.50
N ILE A 25 20.47 18.29 -0.53
CA ILE A 25 19.40 18.46 -1.53
C ILE A 25 19.11 19.95 -1.65
N LYS A 26 19.42 20.55 -2.80
CA LYS A 26 19.07 21.93 -3.09
C LYS A 26 17.59 21.94 -3.43
N VAL A 27 16.76 22.38 -2.49
CA VAL A 27 15.36 22.69 -2.74
C VAL A 27 15.36 24.06 -3.39
N GLU A 28 14.97 24.13 -4.66
CA GLU A 28 15.09 25.35 -5.46
C GLU A 28 13.94 26.34 -5.21
N ASP A 29 12.76 25.88 -4.74
CA ASP A 29 11.58 26.73 -4.51
C ASP A 29 10.83 26.38 -3.22
N GLU A 30 10.25 27.38 -2.55
CA GLU A 30 9.47 27.22 -1.30
C GLU A 30 8.08 26.58 -1.51
N GLU A 31 7.61 26.43 -2.76
CA GLU A 31 6.28 25.89 -3.09
C GLU A 31 6.26 24.43 -3.59
N GLY A 32 7.39 23.73 -3.59
CA GLY A 32 7.40 22.32 -3.99
C GLY A 32 8.75 21.65 -3.77
N LEU A 33 8.72 20.35 -3.44
CA LEU A 33 9.92 19.53 -3.30
C LEU A 33 10.49 19.16 -4.68
N THR A 34 10.99 20.15 -5.42
CA THR A 34 11.74 19.91 -6.65
C THR A 34 13.13 19.45 -6.26
N VAL A 35 13.43 18.16 -6.49
CA VAL A 35 14.77 17.59 -6.25
C VAL A 35 15.52 17.59 -7.57
N SER A 36 16.62 18.35 -7.64
CA SER A 36 17.55 18.32 -8.76
C SER A 36 18.43 17.06 -8.69
N TYR A 37 18.60 16.35 -9.81
CA TYR A 37 19.49 15.19 -9.92
C TYR A 37 20.49 15.37 -11.06
N ASP A 38 21.68 14.81 -10.92
CA ASP A 38 22.66 14.75 -12.01
C ASP A 38 22.25 13.67 -13.01
N LYS A 39 22.08 14.07 -14.27
CA LYS A 39 21.58 13.20 -15.34
C LYS A 39 22.59 12.11 -15.70
N GLU A 40 23.89 12.44 -15.66
CA GLU A 40 24.96 11.48 -15.99
C GLU A 40 25.00 10.35 -14.95
N GLU A 41 24.85 10.72 -13.67
CA GLU A 41 24.80 9.77 -12.57
C GLU A 41 23.58 8.83 -12.63
N LEU A 42 22.45 9.35 -13.13
CA LEU A 42 21.22 8.58 -13.29
C LEU A 42 21.28 7.66 -14.52
N ASP A 43 21.97 8.06 -15.59
CA ASP A 43 22.21 7.24 -16.79
C ASP A 43 23.13 6.06 -16.49
N ASP A 44 24.20 6.28 -15.71
CA ASP A 44 25.12 5.22 -15.28
C ASP A 44 24.45 4.20 -14.36
N ARG A 45 23.62 4.66 -13.42
CA ARG A 45 22.97 3.78 -12.42
C ARG A 45 21.67 3.16 -12.89
N PHE A 46 20.88 3.87 -13.69
CA PHE A 46 19.53 3.47 -14.08
C PHE A 46 19.27 3.71 -15.58
N PRO A 47 20.08 3.12 -16.49
CA PRO A 47 20.00 3.39 -17.94
C PRO A 47 18.64 3.01 -18.53
N HIS A 48 18.02 1.92 -18.04
CA HIS A 48 16.69 1.52 -18.48
C HIS A 48 15.60 2.48 -18.02
N LEU A 49 15.71 3.06 -16.83
CA LEU A 49 14.73 4.02 -16.31
C LEU A 49 14.79 5.34 -17.09
N ILE A 50 15.99 5.85 -17.38
CA ILE A 50 16.18 7.03 -18.25
C ILE A 50 15.58 6.80 -19.63
N LYS A 51 15.79 5.61 -20.19
CA LYS A 51 15.21 5.22 -21.48
C LYS A 51 13.69 5.21 -21.41
N GLU A 52 13.10 4.59 -20.38
CA GLU A 52 11.64 4.58 -20.19
C GLU A 52 11.04 5.98 -19.99
N LEU A 53 11.71 6.85 -19.23
CA LEU A 53 11.29 8.22 -19.00
C LEU A 53 11.37 9.07 -20.27
N SER A 54 12.43 8.92 -21.07
CA SER A 54 12.62 9.67 -22.32
C SER A 54 11.68 9.21 -23.43
N GLU A 55 11.49 7.89 -23.57
CA GLU A 55 10.61 7.29 -24.56
C GLU A 55 9.12 7.35 -24.15
N LYS A 56 8.83 7.69 -22.89
CA LYS A 56 7.48 7.74 -22.30
C LYS A 56 6.65 6.48 -22.58
N THR A 57 7.30 5.32 -22.69
CA THR A 57 6.66 4.07 -23.13
C THR A 57 5.54 3.62 -22.20
N LYS A 58 5.62 3.98 -20.91
CA LYS A 58 4.61 3.70 -19.89
C LYS A 58 4.44 4.89 -18.95
N SER A 59 3.50 5.78 -19.26
CA SER A 59 3.11 6.86 -18.35
C SER A 59 1.82 6.49 -17.62
N LEU A 60 1.83 6.51 -16.29
CA LEU A 60 0.63 6.52 -15.47
C LEU A 60 0.34 7.95 -15.05
N ARG A 61 -0.82 8.49 -15.43
CA ARG A 61 -1.25 9.80 -14.95
C ARG A 61 -1.75 9.65 -13.51
N ILE A 62 -1.18 10.44 -12.61
CA ILE A 62 -1.70 10.58 -11.25
C ILE A 62 -2.84 11.57 -11.36
N ASN A 63 -4.07 11.09 -11.19
CA ASN A 63 -5.27 11.92 -11.32
C ASN A 63 -5.68 12.58 -9.99
N ALA A 64 -5.16 12.10 -8.86
CA ALA A 64 -5.46 12.63 -7.54
C ALA A 64 -4.28 12.39 -6.59
N ILE A 65 -4.05 13.34 -5.68
CA ILE A 65 -3.05 13.27 -4.61
C ILE A 65 -3.80 13.48 -3.31
N ASP A 66 -3.85 12.46 -2.45
CA ASP A 66 -4.44 12.57 -1.11
C ASP A 66 -3.43 13.27 -0.19
N ASN A 67 -3.52 14.60 -0.10
CA ASN A 67 -2.79 15.37 0.90
C ASN A 67 -3.57 15.29 2.23
N GLU A 68 -2.90 14.93 3.33
CA GLU A 68 -3.50 14.77 4.68
C GLU A 68 -4.29 16.00 5.16
N ASN A 69 -4.04 17.18 4.58
CA ASN A 69 -4.75 18.43 4.88
C ASN A 69 -6.12 18.60 4.17
N GLN A 70 -6.51 17.67 3.28
CA GLN A 70 -7.80 17.69 2.58
C GLN A 70 -8.79 16.67 3.15
N GLN A 71 -9.05 16.70 4.46
CA GLN A 71 -10.11 15.89 5.08
C GLN A 71 -11.54 16.26 4.61
N ASN A 72 -11.69 17.30 3.78
CA ASN A 72 -12.97 17.88 3.40
C ASN A 72 -13.55 17.33 2.08
N ASN A 73 -12.78 16.62 1.25
CA ASN A 73 -13.25 16.08 -0.04
C ASN A 73 -13.60 14.59 0.06
N LYS A 74 -14.48 14.21 0.99
CA LYS A 74 -15.06 12.85 1.05
C LYS A 74 -15.86 12.49 -0.21
N GLU A 75 -16.26 13.49 -1.00
CA GLU A 75 -17.06 13.32 -2.21
C GLU A 75 -16.22 12.93 -3.44
N GLU A 76 -15.00 13.44 -3.59
CA GLU A 76 -14.13 13.09 -4.73
C GLU A 76 -13.49 11.69 -4.59
N LEU A 77 -13.27 11.20 -3.36
CA LEU A 77 -12.90 9.79 -3.13
C LEU A 77 -13.97 8.80 -3.63
N GLN A 78 -15.24 9.23 -3.77
CA GLN A 78 -16.30 8.33 -4.22
C GLN A 78 -16.13 7.90 -5.67
N ASP A 79 -15.53 8.71 -6.54
CA ASP A 79 -15.43 8.37 -7.96
C ASP A 79 -14.30 7.38 -8.29
N SER A 80 -13.19 7.37 -7.52
CA SER A 80 -12.18 6.30 -7.60
C SER A 80 -12.61 5.03 -6.84
N SER A 81 -13.42 5.18 -5.78
CA SER A 81 -13.97 4.07 -4.98
C SER A 81 -14.95 3.16 -5.74
N LYS A 82 -15.45 3.58 -6.90
CA LYS A 82 -16.30 2.74 -7.76
C LYS A 82 -15.53 1.60 -8.42
N LEU A 83 -14.21 1.72 -8.56
CA LEU A 83 -13.42 0.75 -9.32
C LEU A 83 -13.10 -0.52 -8.52
N TYR A 84 -12.96 -0.41 -7.19
CA TYR A 84 -12.76 -1.59 -6.34
C TYR A 84 -13.54 -1.50 -5.02
N PRO A 85 -13.93 -2.66 -4.46
CA PRO A 85 -14.68 -2.74 -3.21
C PRO A 85 -14.04 -1.99 -2.05
N THR A 86 -14.88 -1.32 -1.25
CA THR A 86 -14.49 -0.54 -0.07
C THR A 86 -13.63 -1.34 0.92
N GLU A 87 -13.90 -2.64 1.10
CA GLU A 87 -13.13 -3.52 2.00
C GLU A 87 -11.65 -3.74 1.61
N LEU A 88 -11.24 -3.29 0.41
CA LEU A 88 -9.84 -3.29 -0.05
C LEU A 88 -9.11 -1.99 0.28
N TYR A 89 -9.81 -0.86 0.25
CA TYR A 89 -9.22 0.46 0.44
C TYR A 89 -9.33 0.95 1.87
N ASN A 90 -10.50 0.74 2.47
CA ASN A 90 -10.82 1.21 3.81
C ASN A 90 -11.48 0.09 4.61
N PRO A 91 -10.69 -0.91 5.07
CA PRO A 91 -11.21 -2.01 5.87
C PRO A 91 -11.76 -1.49 7.20
N THR A 92 -12.95 -1.95 7.55
CA THR A 92 -13.61 -1.64 8.82
C THR A 92 -13.18 -2.58 9.93
N ALA A 93 -13.53 -2.26 11.19
CA ALA A 93 -13.31 -3.15 12.33
C ALA A 93 -13.80 -4.60 12.10
N ILE A 94 -14.95 -4.75 11.43
CA ILE A 94 -15.52 -6.05 11.08
C ILE A 94 -14.60 -6.82 10.12
N ASP A 95 -13.97 -6.13 9.17
CA ASP A 95 -13.07 -6.76 8.20
C ASP A 95 -11.82 -7.36 8.85
N PHE A 96 -11.33 -6.71 9.91
CA PHE A 96 -10.24 -7.23 10.73
C PHE A 96 -10.70 -8.40 11.60
N ILE A 97 -11.82 -8.27 12.31
CA ILE A 97 -12.34 -9.34 13.19
C ILE A 97 -12.64 -10.62 12.41
N ARG A 98 -13.13 -10.51 11.18
CA ARG A 98 -13.40 -11.66 10.29
C ARG A 98 -12.16 -12.46 9.90
N ARG A 99 -10.95 -12.02 10.28
CA ARG A 99 -9.69 -12.76 10.07
C ARG A 99 -9.20 -13.45 11.34
N CYS A 100 -9.76 -13.12 12.50
CA CYS A 100 -9.35 -13.68 13.77
C CYS A 100 -9.79 -15.14 13.89
N THR A 101 -8.91 -15.94 14.50
CA THR A 101 -9.20 -17.34 14.85
C THR A 101 -9.44 -17.50 16.33
N LYS A 102 -8.85 -16.62 17.15
CA LYS A 102 -8.96 -16.62 18.61
C LYS A 102 -9.67 -15.36 19.11
N LYS A 103 -10.36 -15.49 20.24
CA LYS A 103 -11.02 -14.36 20.92
C LYS A 103 -10.02 -13.26 21.29
N GLU A 104 -8.85 -13.66 21.80
CA GLU A 104 -7.76 -12.77 22.20
C GLU A 104 -7.29 -11.86 21.05
N GLU A 105 -7.14 -12.43 19.85
CA GLU A 105 -6.77 -11.67 18.64
C GLU A 105 -7.81 -10.58 18.34
N ALA A 106 -9.09 -10.94 18.40
CA ALA A 106 -10.17 -9.99 18.14
C ALA A 106 -10.26 -8.89 19.22
N THR A 107 -10.00 -9.21 20.48
CA THR A 107 -9.94 -8.21 21.55
C THR A 107 -8.76 -7.24 21.38
N ILE A 108 -7.58 -7.73 20.99
CA ILE A 108 -6.42 -6.87 20.73
C ILE A 108 -6.70 -5.91 19.57
N ILE A 109 -7.33 -6.40 18.51
CA ILE A 109 -7.73 -5.56 17.37
C ILE A 109 -8.73 -4.49 17.81
N LEU A 110 -9.77 -4.87 18.58
CA LEU A 110 -10.74 -3.90 19.09
C LEU A 110 -10.09 -2.83 19.97
N ASP A 111 -9.19 -3.23 20.88
CA ASP A 111 -8.47 -2.30 21.75
C ASP A 111 -7.59 -1.34 20.93
N TYR A 112 -6.94 -1.84 19.88
CA TYR A 112 -6.12 -1.04 18.99
C TYR A 112 -6.95 -0.03 18.19
N LEU A 113 -8.10 -0.43 17.66
CA LEU A 113 -8.99 0.45 16.91
C LEU A 113 -9.63 1.52 17.80
N LEU A 114 -9.99 1.17 19.04
CA LEU A 114 -10.50 2.14 20.01
C LEU A 114 -9.45 3.19 20.36
N LYS A 115 -8.18 2.78 20.57
CA LYS A 115 -7.08 3.71 20.86
C LYS A 115 -6.80 4.71 19.72
N ARG A 116 -7.20 4.38 18.49
CA ARG A 116 -7.05 5.23 17.31
C ARG A 116 -8.31 6.01 16.97
N ASP A 117 -9.34 5.94 17.82
CA ASP A 117 -10.65 6.54 17.59
C ASP A 117 -11.31 6.09 16.26
N GLU A 118 -10.97 4.89 15.77
CA GLU A 118 -11.56 4.32 14.55
C GLU A 118 -12.91 3.62 14.80
N ILE A 119 -13.21 3.33 16.07
CA ILE A 119 -14.50 2.80 16.52
C ILE A 119 -14.97 3.58 17.75
N THR A 120 -16.29 3.70 17.91
CA THR A 120 -16.86 4.35 19.08
C THR A 120 -16.75 3.45 20.32
N GLN A 121 -16.74 4.07 21.51
CA GLN A 121 -16.76 3.34 22.78
C GLN A 121 -17.98 2.41 22.90
N GLU A 122 -19.12 2.82 22.33
CA GLU A 122 -20.35 2.05 22.31
C GLU A 122 -20.20 0.79 21.44
N ASP A 123 -19.70 0.95 20.21
CA ASP A 123 -19.46 -0.16 19.29
C ASP A 123 -18.43 -1.14 19.86
N TYR A 124 -17.33 -0.62 20.40
CA TYR A 124 -16.32 -1.41 21.10
C TYR A 124 -16.95 -2.29 22.18
N SER A 125 -17.76 -1.71 23.06
CA SER A 125 -18.36 -2.41 24.19
C SER A 125 -19.34 -3.50 23.73
N LYS A 126 -20.19 -3.18 22.73
CA LYS A 126 -21.12 -4.14 22.12
C LYS A 126 -20.38 -5.31 21.49
N THR A 127 -19.40 -5.04 20.62
CA THR A 127 -18.66 -6.09 19.92
C THR A 127 -17.84 -6.94 20.89
N LYS A 128 -17.19 -6.33 21.88
CA LYS A 128 -16.43 -7.04 22.92
C LYS A 128 -17.32 -7.97 23.75
N ASN A 129 -18.52 -7.53 24.11
CA ASN A 129 -19.49 -8.36 24.83
C ASN A 129 -19.89 -9.59 24.02
N ILE A 130 -20.19 -9.43 22.73
CA ILE A 130 -20.53 -10.55 21.83
C ILE A 130 -19.35 -11.53 21.73
N ILE A 131 -18.13 -11.04 21.48
CA ILE A 131 -16.95 -11.89 21.31
C ILE A 131 -16.61 -12.67 22.59
N SER A 132 -16.87 -12.08 23.75
CA SER A 132 -16.57 -12.69 25.06
C SER A 132 -17.43 -13.92 25.33
N GLN A 133 -18.67 -13.96 24.84
CA GLN A 133 -19.59 -15.09 24.98
C GLN A 133 -19.03 -16.39 24.39
N GLU A 134 -19.49 -17.54 24.87
CA GLU A 134 -19.09 -18.84 24.34
C GLU A 134 -19.47 -18.99 22.87
N GLY A 135 -18.49 -19.30 22.01
CA GLY A 135 -18.69 -19.32 20.55
C GLY A 135 -19.01 -17.95 19.92
N GLY A 136 -18.98 -16.86 20.69
CA GLY A 136 -19.40 -15.52 20.27
C GLY A 136 -18.61 -14.97 19.08
N LEU A 137 -17.28 -15.18 19.06
CA LEU A 137 -16.45 -14.79 17.91
C LEU A 137 -16.92 -15.47 16.62
N LYS A 138 -17.16 -16.79 16.65
CA LYS A 138 -17.60 -17.53 15.46
C LYS A 138 -18.96 -17.02 14.98
N ARG A 139 -19.91 -16.83 15.90
CA ARG A 139 -21.24 -16.28 15.59
C ARG A 139 -21.14 -14.90 14.94
N PHE A 140 -20.37 -14.00 15.54
CA PHE A 140 -20.16 -12.65 15.00
C PHE A 140 -19.55 -12.68 13.60
N ILE A 141 -18.56 -13.55 13.38
CA ILE A 141 -17.95 -13.73 12.06
C ILE A 141 -18.95 -14.28 11.04
N ASP A 142 -19.74 -15.29 11.42
CA ASP A 142 -20.73 -15.92 10.54
C ASP A 142 -21.84 -14.93 10.15
N GLU A 143 -22.34 -14.14 11.09
CA GLU A 143 -23.30 -13.05 10.85
C GLU A 143 -22.72 -11.95 9.95
N SER A 144 -21.42 -11.67 10.09
CA SER A 144 -20.69 -10.66 9.29
C SER A 144 -20.24 -11.17 7.91
N GLY A 145 -20.75 -12.31 7.44
CA GLY A 145 -20.46 -12.87 6.12
C GLY A 145 -19.32 -13.90 6.09
N GLY A 146 -18.98 -14.48 7.24
CA GLY A 146 -18.06 -15.61 7.38
C GLY A 146 -16.57 -15.24 7.41
N LEU A 147 -15.75 -16.24 7.77
CA LEU A 147 -14.31 -16.10 8.00
C LEU A 147 -13.54 -15.76 6.71
N LYS A 148 -12.78 -14.66 6.72
CA LYS A 148 -11.87 -14.24 5.66
C LYS A 148 -10.56 -15.04 5.71
N ARG A 149 -10.59 -16.26 5.15
CA ARG A 149 -9.40 -17.13 5.03
C ARG A 149 -8.27 -16.47 4.22
N PRO A 150 -6.99 -16.85 4.41
CA PRO A 150 -5.89 -16.39 3.57
C PRO A 150 -6.22 -16.45 2.08
N GLY A 151 -5.94 -15.38 1.33
CA GLY A 151 -6.30 -15.23 -0.08
C GLY A 151 -7.78 -14.89 -0.37
N TYR A 152 -8.58 -14.50 0.64
CA TYR A 152 -10.00 -14.16 0.49
C TYR A 152 -10.25 -13.13 -0.62
N TYR A 153 -9.56 -11.99 -0.59
CA TYR A 153 -9.74 -10.92 -1.56
C TYR A 153 -9.35 -11.35 -2.99
N MET A 154 -8.28 -12.13 -3.13
CA MET A 154 -7.86 -12.65 -4.43
C MET A 154 -8.93 -13.60 -5.03
N ARG A 155 -9.55 -14.44 -4.20
CA ARG A 155 -10.65 -15.30 -4.66
C ARG A 155 -11.92 -14.52 -4.99
N LYS A 156 -12.21 -13.48 -4.21
CA LYS A 156 -13.47 -12.71 -4.32
C LYS A 156 -13.47 -11.72 -5.49
N TYR A 157 -12.34 -11.07 -5.75
CA TYR A 157 -12.23 -9.95 -6.69
C TYR A 157 -11.38 -10.26 -7.92
N TYR A 158 -10.20 -10.85 -7.74
CA TYR A 158 -9.24 -11.09 -8.84
C TYR A 158 -9.79 -12.02 -9.95
N LYS A 159 -10.69 -12.96 -9.62
CA LYS A 159 -11.32 -13.85 -10.62
C LYS A 159 -12.47 -13.20 -11.40
N ARG A 160 -13.07 -12.12 -10.88
CA ARG A 160 -14.16 -11.41 -11.56
C ARG A 160 -13.62 -10.53 -12.70
N ASP A 161 -12.46 -9.92 -12.51
CA ASP A 161 -11.87 -9.01 -13.49
C ASP A 161 -11.43 -9.73 -14.78
N ILE A 162 -10.92 -10.96 -14.70
CA ILE A 162 -10.54 -11.76 -15.89
C ILE A 162 -11.76 -12.15 -16.74
N LYS A 163 -12.96 -12.29 -16.16
CA LYS A 163 -14.18 -12.56 -16.94
C LYS A 163 -14.73 -11.31 -17.62
N ASN A 164 -14.66 -10.15 -16.96
CA ASN A 164 -15.10 -8.88 -17.53
C ASN A 164 -14.11 -8.33 -18.58
N GLN A 165 -12.81 -8.61 -18.45
CA GLN A 165 -11.81 -8.28 -19.47
C GLN A 165 -11.98 -9.07 -20.78
N LYS A 166 -12.57 -10.27 -20.73
CA LYS A 166 -12.87 -11.09 -21.93
C LYS A 166 -14.04 -10.59 -22.78
N ILE A 167 -14.67 -9.46 -22.42
CA ILE A 167 -15.81 -8.88 -23.17
C ILE A 167 -15.34 -7.80 -24.17
N ASN A 168 -14.10 -7.29 -24.07
CA ASN A 168 -13.56 -6.28 -24.99
C ASN A 168 -12.62 -6.85 -26.08
N THR A 169 -12.78 -8.10 -26.47
CA THR A 169 -12.08 -8.68 -27.63
C THR A 169 -13.08 -9.21 -28.66
N LYS A 170 -13.85 -8.29 -29.25
CA LYS A 170 -14.57 -8.38 -30.54
C LYS A 170 -14.69 -6.93 -31.01
N LYS A 171 -14.36 -6.51 -32.23
CA LYS A 171 -14.13 -7.13 -33.54
C LYS A 171 -13.35 -6.06 -34.33
N ASP A 172 -12.35 -6.47 -35.09
CA ASP A 172 -12.02 -5.86 -36.38
C ASP A 172 -11.90 -6.99 -37.40
#